data_AF-C6HAU4-F1
#
_entry.id   AF-C6HAU4-F1
#
_cell.length_a   1.000
_cell.length_b   1.000
_cell.length_c   1.000
_cell.angle_alpha   90.00
_cell.angle_beta   90.00
_cell.angle_gamma   90.00
#
_symmetry.space_group_name_H-M   'P 1'
#
loop_
_entity.id
_entity.type
_entity.pdbx_description
1 polymer ?
#
loop_
_entity_poly.entity_id
_entity_poly.type
_entity_poly.pdbx_seq_one_letter_code
_entity_poly.pdbx_strand_id
1 'polypeptide(L)'
;MWIRPWSITSLLLAWSLFSHHVDGIDVLKNNGFTSCLDNSEINVEKINLEFDRTTNDFIFDVAGSSSKIQNVTAVLLVEAYGQKITQSFNPCDEATKVDQLCPVPAGRFTAKGSQKIPSKFAEKIPSIAFAIPDLQAHATMLLKSNDGGQTLACISSTVGNGKSLEAPAVSYAAAGVVGAALVLSGAAALVAGGHPGAATSSPTFGEVVGWFHSMATNGMLSVNYPPIYRSFTKNFAFSTGLIPWKQMQMSIDDFRNKTGGNLTNDNVQFLENATLIFDEGSGTSSNAKRSWNSIFNSAGIAVREISTSINETSKAGGTEDEGGINHVVKGIQAYVEMLSVPKSNTFMTVLLIFAIVVAAIAVGYS
;
A
#
# COMPACT_ATOMS: atom_id res chain seq x y z
N MET A 1 -57.34 1.70 9.70
CA MET A 1 -55.96 2.00 10.14
C MET A 1 -55.19 2.49 8.92
N TRP A 2 -54.99 3.81 8.81
CA TRP A 2 -54.39 4.45 7.63
C TRP A 2 -52.86 4.34 7.69
N ILE A 3 -52.26 3.72 6.67
CA ILE A 3 -50.81 3.65 6.49
C ILE A 3 -50.34 5.01 5.97
N ARG A 4 -49.54 5.74 6.76
CA ARG A 4 -48.96 7.01 6.31
C ARG A 4 -47.90 6.71 5.24
N PRO A 5 -47.91 7.37 4.08
CA PRO A 5 -46.88 7.18 3.07
C PRO A 5 -45.53 7.66 3.62
N TRP A 6 -44.56 6.76 3.65
CA TRP A 6 -43.17 7.08 4.00
C TRP A 6 -42.64 8.09 2.98
N SER A 7 -42.28 9.27 3.45
CA SER A 7 -41.77 10.40 2.66
C SER A 7 -40.49 10.02 1.91
N ILE A 8 -40.63 9.64 0.63
CA ILE A 8 -39.52 9.37 -0.31
C ILE A 8 -38.61 10.62 -0.44
N THR A 9 -39.17 11.79 -0.16
CA THR A 9 -38.49 13.09 -0.13
C THR A 9 -37.33 13.19 0.88
N SER A 10 -37.37 12.48 2.02
CA SER A 10 -36.22 12.47 2.94
C SER A 10 -35.04 11.62 2.45
N LEU A 11 -35.31 10.59 1.63
CA LEU A 11 -34.28 9.73 1.04
C LEU A 11 -33.55 10.44 -0.11
N LEU A 12 -34.26 11.28 -0.88
CA LEU A 12 -33.68 12.07 -1.97
C LEU A 12 -32.79 13.22 -1.45
N LEU A 13 -33.14 13.83 -0.30
CA LEU A 13 -32.33 14.88 0.35
C LEU A 13 -31.04 14.33 0.98
N ALA A 14 -31.04 13.08 1.44
CA ALA A 14 -29.81 12.44 1.91
C ALA A 14 -28.84 12.14 0.76
N TRP A 15 -29.34 11.85 -0.44
CA TRP A 15 -28.48 11.56 -1.60
C TRP A 15 -27.77 12.80 -2.15
N SER A 16 -28.40 13.98 -2.07
CA SER A 16 -27.78 15.24 -2.51
C SER A 16 -26.58 15.67 -1.65
N LEU A 17 -26.48 15.19 -0.41
CA LEU A 17 -25.35 15.49 0.48
C LEU A 17 -24.09 14.64 0.18
N PHE A 18 -24.19 13.60 -0.65
CA PHE A 18 -23.05 12.79 -1.08
C PHE A 18 -22.50 13.16 -2.46
N SER A 19 -23.05 14.20 -3.10
CA SER A 19 -22.50 14.76 -4.35
C SER A 19 -21.32 15.67 -4.05
N HIS A 20 -20.28 15.13 -3.41
CA HIS A 20 -18.98 15.79 -3.44
C HIS A 20 -18.42 15.57 -4.83
N HIS A 21 -18.34 16.64 -5.62
CA HIS A 21 -17.51 16.69 -6.80
C HIS A 21 -16.09 16.31 -6.37
N VAL A 22 -15.66 15.09 -6.70
CA VAL A 22 -14.25 14.75 -6.69
C VAL A 22 -13.68 15.46 -7.91
N ASP A 23 -13.19 16.68 -7.69
CA ASP A 23 -12.27 17.29 -8.65
C ASP A 23 -11.07 16.34 -8.72
N GLY A 24 -11.06 15.54 -9.79
CA GLY A 24 -9.99 14.62 -10.07
C GLY A 24 -8.74 15.43 -10.35
N ILE A 25 -7.91 15.62 -9.34
CA ILE A 25 -6.57 16.15 -9.53
C ILE A 25 -5.83 15.14 -10.41
N ASP A 26 -5.58 15.50 -11.67
CA ASP A 26 -4.90 14.69 -12.68
C ASP A 26 -3.37 14.88 -12.56
N VAL A 27 -2.86 14.62 -11.37
CA VAL A 27 -1.46 14.81 -11.03
C VAL A 27 -0.83 13.49 -10.62
N LEU A 28 0.36 13.20 -11.15
CA LEU A 28 1.20 12.09 -10.73
C LEU A 28 2.37 12.60 -9.91
N LYS A 29 2.62 11.97 -8.76
CA LYS A 29 3.72 12.29 -7.85
C LYS A 29 4.54 11.05 -7.58
N ASN A 30 5.83 11.24 -7.34
CA ASN A 30 6.66 10.17 -6.82
C ASN A 30 6.39 9.97 -5.31
N ASN A 31 6.47 8.74 -4.84
CA ASN A 31 6.26 8.37 -3.44
C ASN A 31 7.50 7.62 -2.94
N GLY A 32 8.41 8.36 -2.30
CA GLY A 32 9.70 7.86 -1.86
C GLY A 32 10.66 7.55 -3.04
N PHE A 33 11.88 7.14 -2.73
CA PHE A 33 12.83 6.65 -3.71
C PHE A 33 13.84 5.71 -3.05
N THR A 34 14.54 4.91 -3.86
CA THR A 34 15.60 4.01 -3.41
C THR A 34 16.72 4.01 -4.44
N SER A 35 17.98 4.03 -3.99
CA SER A 35 19.13 3.84 -4.87
C SER A 35 19.23 2.36 -5.26
N CYS A 36 19.27 2.07 -6.56
CA CYS A 36 19.43 0.72 -7.09
C CYS A 36 20.89 0.39 -7.48
N LEU A 37 21.84 1.27 -7.15
CA LEU A 37 23.26 1.11 -7.44
C LEU A 37 24.09 1.40 -6.17
N ASP A 38 24.89 0.43 -5.73
CA ASP A 38 25.59 0.49 -4.43
C ASP A 38 26.79 1.44 -4.42
N ASN A 39 27.43 1.65 -5.58
CA ASN A 39 28.58 2.55 -5.74
C ASN A 39 28.23 3.65 -6.75
N SER A 40 27.22 4.45 -6.41
CA SER A 40 26.82 5.58 -7.26
C SER A 40 27.82 6.74 -7.10
N GLU A 41 28.31 7.27 -8.22
CA GLU A 41 29.17 8.46 -8.20
C GLU A 41 28.39 9.76 -7.90
N ILE A 42 27.07 9.69 -8.11
CA ILE A 42 26.10 10.72 -7.76
C ILE A 42 25.16 10.13 -6.71
N ASN A 43 25.18 10.70 -5.51
CA ASN A 43 24.27 10.34 -4.43
C ASN A 43 23.06 11.26 -4.46
N VAL A 44 21.86 10.67 -4.41
CA VAL A 44 20.63 11.45 -4.39
C VAL A 44 20.03 11.46 -3.00
N GLU A 45 19.79 12.67 -2.49
CA GLU A 45 19.29 12.89 -1.13
C GLU A 45 17.81 13.25 -1.12
N LYS A 46 17.31 13.86 -2.20
CA LYS A 46 15.91 14.27 -2.33
C LYS A 46 15.45 14.19 -3.77
N ILE A 47 14.27 13.63 -3.98
CA ILE A 47 13.57 13.63 -5.26
C ILE A 47 12.10 13.87 -5.01
N ASN A 48 11.59 14.99 -5.51
CA ASN A 48 10.17 15.27 -5.64
C ASN A 48 9.88 15.58 -7.10
N LEU A 49 9.05 14.76 -7.73
CA LEU A 49 8.62 14.87 -9.12
C LEU A 49 7.10 14.92 -9.14
N GLU A 50 6.56 15.86 -9.89
CA GLU A 50 5.13 16.08 -10.03
C GLU A 50 4.80 16.35 -11.50
N PHE A 51 3.85 15.61 -12.06
CA PHE A 51 3.38 15.79 -13.43
C PHE A 51 1.89 16.11 -13.42
N ASP A 52 1.52 17.26 -13.97
CA ASP A 52 0.13 17.67 -14.16
C ASP A 52 -0.28 17.44 -15.62
N ARG A 53 -1.29 16.59 -15.84
CA ARG A 53 -1.80 16.28 -17.18
C ARG A 53 -2.54 17.45 -17.82
N THR A 54 -3.17 18.31 -17.02
CA THR A 54 -4.01 19.41 -17.52
C THR A 54 -3.17 20.52 -18.13
N THR A 55 -2.04 20.84 -17.51
CA THR A 55 -1.11 21.87 -18.01
C THR A 55 0.04 21.28 -18.82
N ASN A 56 0.28 19.97 -18.72
CA ASN A 56 1.49 19.26 -19.18
C ASN A 56 2.78 19.77 -18.51
N ASP A 57 2.66 20.30 -17.30
CA ASP A 57 3.81 20.77 -16.53
C ASP A 57 4.41 19.63 -15.70
N PHE A 58 5.72 19.50 -15.78
CA PHE A 58 6.53 18.60 -14.99
C PHE A 58 7.41 19.40 -14.03
N ILE A 59 7.04 19.36 -12.76
CA ILE A 59 7.72 20.07 -11.68
C ILE A 59 8.70 19.09 -11.03
N PHE A 60 9.94 19.53 -10.84
CA PHE A 60 10.98 18.74 -10.19
C PHE A 60 11.66 19.56 -9.09
N ASP A 61 11.97 18.90 -7.98
CA ASP A 61 12.77 19.39 -6.86
C ASP A 61 13.69 18.25 -6.42
N VAL A 62 14.94 18.32 -6.86
CA VAL A 62 15.96 17.29 -6.69
C VAL A 62 17.14 17.87 -5.92
N ALA A 63 17.68 17.10 -4.98
CA ALA A 63 18.92 17.42 -4.28
C ALA A 63 19.82 16.19 -4.19
N GLY A 64 21.12 16.40 -4.30
CA GLY A 64 22.10 15.32 -4.22
C GLY A 64 23.52 15.84 -4.10
N SER A 65 24.48 14.93 -4.24
CA SER A 65 25.90 15.24 -4.30
C SER A 65 26.61 14.44 -5.39
N SER A 66 27.60 15.03 -6.05
CA SER A 66 28.45 14.36 -7.05
C SER A 66 29.91 14.46 -6.65
N SER A 67 30.68 13.40 -6.91
CA SER A 67 32.12 13.37 -6.66
C SER A 67 32.96 14.19 -7.65
N LYS A 68 32.47 14.34 -8.89
CA LYS A 68 33.16 15.06 -9.98
C LYS A 68 32.17 15.84 -10.84
N ILE A 69 32.70 16.80 -11.61
CA ILE A 69 31.91 17.52 -12.62
C ILE A 69 31.76 16.60 -13.84
N GLN A 70 30.53 16.33 -14.25
CA GLN A 70 30.27 15.45 -15.39
C GLN A 70 28.96 15.74 -16.12
N ASN A 71 28.95 15.44 -17.43
CA ASN A 71 27.76 15.49 -18.27
C ASN A 71 27.04 14.15 -18.20
N VAL A 72 25.74 14.20 -17.92
CA VAL A 72 24.93 13.00 -17.74
C VAL A 72 23.78 12.98 -18.73
N THR A 73 23.41 11.80 -19.21
CA THR A 73 22.15 11.55 -19.90
C THR A 73 21.25 10.76 -18.97
N ALA A 74 20.03 11.24 -18.76
CA ALA A 74 19.03 10.56 -17.95
C ALA A 74 18.21 9.60 -18.83
N VAL A 75 18.09 8.36 -18.41
CA VAL A 75 17.22 7.35 -19.04
C VAL A 75 16.14 7.00 -18.03
N LEU A 76 14.91 7.42 -18.33
CA LEU A 76 13.72 7.12 -17.55
C LEU A 76 13.07 5.84 -18.08
N LEU A 77 12.96 4.86 -17.21
CA LEU A 77 12.24 3.60 -17.42
C LEU A 77 10.99 3.62 -16.57
N VAL A 78 9.81 3.70 -17.18
CA VAL A 78 8.53 3.64 -16.47
C VAL A 78 7.91 2.28 -16.74
N GLU A 79 7.68 1.53 -15.67
CA GLU A 79 6.95 0.27 -15.67
C GLU A 79 5.62 0.45 -14.95
N ALA A 80 4.52 0.31 -15.68
CA ALA A 80 3.18 0.40 -15.13
C ALA A 80 2.30 -0.66 -15.80
N TYR A 81 1.59 -1.47 -15.00
CA TYR A 81 0.66 -2.51 -15.49
C TYR A 81 1.26 -3.44 -16.55
N GLY A 82 2.51 -3.86 -16.37
CA GLY A 82 3.21 -4.75 -17.31
C GLY A 82 3.65 -4.11 -18.62
N GLN A 83 3.43 -2.80 -18.80
CA GLN A 83 3.97 -2.04 -19.92
C GLN A 83 5.23 -1.29 -19.50
N LYS A 84 6.25 -1.32 -20.37
CA LYS A 84 7.54 -0.64 -20.15
C LYS A 84 7.71 0.46 -21.19
N ILE A 85 7.86 1.69 -20.71
CA ILE A 85 8.14 2.86 -21.53
C ILE A 85 9.53 3.36 -21.17
N THR A 86 10.40 3.46 -22.17
CA THR A 86 11.74 4.02 -22.03
C THR A 86 11.80 5.38 -22.72
N GLN A 87 12.29 6.39 -22.02
CA GLN A 87 12.61 7.70 -22.59
C GLN A 87 13.97 8.16 -22.10
N SER A 88 14.80 8.69 -22.99
CA SER A 88 16.09 9.28 -22.65
C SER A 88 16.04 10.78 -22.90
N PHE A 89 16.57 11.57 -21.97
CA PHE A 89 16.73 13.01 -22.12
C PHE A 89 18.10 13.44 -21.60
N ASN A 90 18.70 14.41 -22.28
CA ASN A 90 19.92 15.05 -21.82
C ASN A 90 19.54 16.37 -21.15
N PRO A 91 19.75 16.53 -19.83
CA PRO A 91 19.45 17.76 -19.12
C PRO A 91 20.24 18.97 -19.63
N CYS A 92 21.21 18.77 -20.54
CA CYS A 92 22.06 19.83 -21.09
C CYS A 92 21.68 20.23 -22.52
N ASP A 93 20.74 19.52 -23.14
CA ASP A 93 20.20 19.90 -24.46
C ASP A 93 19.30 21.13 -24.32
N GLU A 94 19.28 22.00 -25.34
CA GLU A 94 18.53 23.25 -25.33
C GLU A 94 17.03 23.08 -25.03
N ALA A 95 16.45 21.93 -25.42
CA ALA A 95 15.03 21.64 -25.23
C ALA A 95 14.67 21.15 -23.81
N THR A 96 15.63 20.67 -23.03
CA THR A 96 15.42 20.06 -21.69
C THR A 96 16.35 20.64 -20.64
N LYS A 97 16.91 21.83 -20.92
CA LYS A 97 18.02 22.42 -20.17
C LYS A 97 17.64 22.68 -18.72
N VAL A 98 18.44 22.14 -17.80
CA VAL A 98 18.40 22.49 -16.38
C VAL A 98 19.76 23.08 -16.02
N ASP A 99 19.83 24.42 -15.93
CA ASP A 99 21.10 25.14 -15.70
C ASP A 99 21.83 24.68 -14.42
N GLN A 100 21.08 24.21 -13.42
CA GLN A 100 21.61 23.73 -12.14
C GLN A 100 22.22 22.32 -12.21
N LEU A 101 21.98 21.57 -13.30
CA LEU A 101 22.42 20.19 -13.49
C LEU A 101 23.35 20.03 -14.71
N CYS A 102 23.73 21.13 -15.37
CA CYS A 102 24.48 21.09 -16.64
C CYS A 102 25.67 22.03 -16.73
N PRO A 103 26.90 21.51 -16.53
CA PRO A 103 27.22 20.14 -16.10
C PRO A 103 26.80 19.89 -14.63
N VAL A 104 26.63 18.63 -14.23
CA VAL A 104 26.39 18.31 -12.81
C VAL A 104 27.63 18.75 -12.03
N PRO A 105 27.51 19.67 -11.05
CA PRO A 105 28.67 20.20 -10.35
C PRO A 105 29.23 19.18 -9.36
N ALA A 106 30.53 19.24 -9.08
CA ALA A 106 31.12 18.51 -7.97
C ALA A 106 30.66 19.11 -6.63
N GLY A 107 30.40 18.26 -5.64
CA GLY A 107 29.82 18.64 -4.36
C GLY A 107 28.29 18.53 -4.33
N ARG A 108 27.66 19.23 -3.39
CA ARG A 108 26.19 19.21 -3.21
C ARG A 108 25.52 20.10 -4.24
N PHE A 109 24.42 19.61 -4.82
CA PHE A 109 23.61 20.35 -5.78
C PHE A 109 22.13 20.26 -5.44
N THR A 110 21.40 21.29 -5.85
CA THR A 110 19.95 21.37 -5.75
C THR A 110 19.41 21.94 -7.05
N ALA A 111 18.42 21.28 -7.62
CA ALA A 111 17.77 21.71 -8.83
C ALA A 111 16.26 21.76 -8.61
N LYS A 112 15.67 22.91 -8.90
CA LYS A 112 14.21 23.11 -8.83
C LYS A 112 13.74 23.83 -10.06
N GLY A 113 12.69 23.33 -10.68
CA GLY A 113 12.13 23.94 -11.87
C GLY A 113 10.83 23.27 -12.31
N SER A 114 10.27 23.82 -13.37
CA SER A 114 9.15 23.24 -14.10
C SER A 114 9.48 23.22 -15.58
N GLN A 115 9.19 22.11 -16.25
CA GLN A 115 9.35 21.94 -17.68
C GLN A 115 8.03 21.46 -18.29
N LYS A 116 7.71 21.97 -19.47
CA LYS A 116 6.53 21.53 -20.19
C LYS A 116 6.83 20.28 -21.01
N ILE A 117 6.16 19.18 -20.71
CA ILE A 117 6.35 17.93 -21.46
C ILE A 117 5.63 18.05 -22.81
N PRO A 118 6.32 17.78 -23.93
CA PRO A 118 5.67 17.74 -25.25
C PRO A 118 4.52 16.74 -25.28
N SER A 119 3.38 17.11 -25.89
CA SER A 119 2.16 16.28 -25.93
C SER A 119 2.40 14.87 -26.46
N LYS A 120 3.31 14.69 -27.43
CA LYS A 120 3.73 13.39 -27.97
C LYS A 120 4.20 12.38 -26.92
N PHE A 121 4.68 12.84 -25.77
CA PHE A 121 5.10 12.01 -24.65
C PHE A 121 4.01 11.92 -23.58
N ALA A 122 3.31 13.02 -23.29
CA ALA A 122 2.19 13.04 -22.36
C ALA A 122 1.03 12.12 -22.80
N GLU A 123 0.75 12.05 -24.10
CA GLU A 123 -0.29 11.19 -24.68
C GLU A 123 0.04 9.69 -24.58
N LYS A 124 1.31 9.33 -24.38
CA LYS A 124 1.71 7.93 -24.14
C LYS A 124 1.39 7.47 -22.72
N ILE A 125 1.14 8.40 -21.80
CA ILE A 125 0.74 8.08 -20.44
C ILE A 125 -0.76 7.74 -20.48
N PRO A 126 -1.14 6.48 -20.20
CA PRO A 126 -2.53 6.09 -20.30
C PRO A 126 -3.36 6.86 -19.27
N SER A 127 -4.57 7.31 -19.65
CA SER A 127 -5.48 8.05 -18.77
C SER A 127 -5.80 7.32 -17.46
N ILE A 128 -5.68 5.99 -17.49
CA ILE A 128 -5.86 5.11 -16.34
C ILE A 128 -4.91 5.43 -15.17
N ALA A 129 -3.72 5.97 -15.46
CA ALA A 129 -2.74 6.36 -14.43
C ALA A 129 -3.26 7.45 -13.50
N PHE A 130 -4.15 8.31 -13.99
CA PHE A 130 -4.72 9.44 -13.25
C PHE A 130 -6.03 9.06 -12.55
N ALA A 131 -6.76 8.09 -13.11
CA ALA A 131 -8.07 7.69 -12.61
C ALA A 131 -8.01 6.60 -11.52
N ILE A 132 -7.11 5.61 -11.65
CA ILE A 132 -7.07 4.46 -10.74
C ILE A 132 -6.36 4.82 -9.42
N PRO A 133 -7.00 4.68 -8.25
CA PRO A 133 -6.35 4.84 -6.96
C PRO A 133 -5.35 3.72 -6.66
N ASP A 134 -4.36 4.00 -5.80
CA ASP A 134 -3.29 3.08 -5.41
C ASP A 134 -2.57 2.45 -6.62
N LEU A 135 -2.26 3.30 -7.61
CA LEU A 135 -1.56 2.92 -8.83
C LEU A 135 -0.20 2.26 -8.52
N GLN A 136 0.05 1.08 -9.10
CA GLN A 136 1.40 0.52 -9.17
C GLN A 136 2.09 0.95 -10.46
N ALA A 137 2.77 2.09 -10.39
CA ALA A 137 3.76 2.47 -11.38
C ALA A 137 5.13 2.58 -10.71
N HIS A 138 6.14 1.97 -11.30
CA HIS A 138 7.53 2.11 -10.89
C HIS A 138 8.27 2.91 -11.96
N ALA A 139 8.94 3.98 -11.54
CA ALA A 139 9.80 4.78 -12.38
C ALA A 139 11.25 4.58 -11.93
N THR A 140 12.09 4.06 -12.82
CA THR A 140 13.52 3.94 -12.61
C THR A 140 14.25 4.95 -13.49
N MET A 141 15.02 5.83 -12.88
CA MET A 141 15.88 6.79 -13.56
C MET A 141 17.34 6.32 -13.49
N LEU A 142 17.95 6.14 -14.65
CA LEU A 142 19.36 5.82 -14.81
C LEU A 142 20.11 7.06 -15.29
N LEU A 143 21.07 7.54 -14.52
CA LEU A 143 21.97 8.61 -14.95
C LEU A 143 23.20 7.95 -15.57
N LYS A 144 23.45 8.17 -16.86
CA LYS A 144 24.59 7.63 -17.59
C LYS A 144 25.57 8.73 -17.94
N SER A 145 26.86 8.46 -17.82
CA SER A 145 27.91 9.34 -18.32
C SER A 145 27.79 9.49 -19.84
N ASN A 146 27.90 10.71 -20.34
CA ASN A 146 28.04 10.94 -21.78
C ASN A 146 29.40 10.39 -22.28
N ASP A 147 30.41 10.49 -21.43
CA ASP A 147 31.75 9.97 -21.68
C ASP A 147 31.83 8.51 -21.23
N GLY A 148 31.57 7.59 -22.17
CA GLY A 148 31.74 6.15 -21.97
C GLY A 148 30.48 5.36 -21.56
N GLY A 149 29.33 6.01 -21.41
CA GLY A 149 28.03 5.32 -21.24
C GLY A 149 27.82 4.57 -19.91
N GLN A 150 28.74 4.72 -18.97
CA GLN A 150 28.67 4.07 -17.65
C GLN A 150 27.51 4.63 -16.83
N THR A 151 26.79 3.77 -16.10
CA THR A 151 25.72 4.21 -15.19
C THR A 151 26.33 4.79 -13.92
N LEU A 152 26.11 6.08 -13.71
CA LEU A 152 26.64 6.88 -12.60
C LEU A 152 25.71 6.88 -11.38
N ALA A 153 24.40 6.74 -11.62
CA ALA A 153 23.40 6.61 -10.58
C ALA A 153 22.19 5.81 -11.08
N CYS A 154 21.53 5.14 -10.15
CA CYS A 154 20.29 4.41 -10.39
C CYS A 154 19.31 4.76 -9.29
N ILE A 155 18.19 5.37 -9.65
CA ILE A 155 17.13 5.73 -8.70
C ILE A 155 15.87 4.98 -9.12
N SER A 156 15.24 4.26 -8.20
CA SER A 156 13.91 3.69 -8.40
C SER A 156 12.91 4.38 -7.47
N SER A 157 11.72 4.67 -7.96
CA SER A 157 10.65 5.31 -7.21
C SER A 157 9.28 4.79 -7.64
N THR A 158 8.35 4.73 -6.69
CA THR A 158 6.94 4.42 -6.98
C THR A 158 6.23 5.71 -7.36
N VAL A 159 5.43 5.69 -8.42
CA VAL A 159 4.64 6.83 -8.88
C VAL A 159 3.17 6.56 -8.58
N GLY A 160 2.50 7.54 -7.99
CA GLY A 160 1.08 7.48 -7.66
C GLY A 160 0.35 8.78 -7.98
N ASN A 161 -0.97 8.76 -7.94
CA ASN A 161 -1.83 9.92 -8.18
C ASN A 161 -2.38 10.54 -6.88
N GLY A 162 -1.87 10.11 -5.72
CA GLY A 162 -2.35 10.54 -4.40
C GLY A 162 -3.75 10.05 -4.03
N LYS A 163 -4.39 9.21 -4.85
CA LYS A 163 -5.69 8.61 -4.57
C LYS A 163 -5.50 7.23 -3.94
N SER A 164 -6.33 6.89 -2.97
CA SER A 164 -6.38 5.56 -2.37
C SER A 164 -7.82 5.02 -2.31
N LEU A 165 -7.99 3.72 -2.47
CA LEU A 165 -9.24 3.01 -2.17
C LEU A 165 -9.40 2.73 -0.67
N GLU A 166 -8.36 2.87 0.13
CA GLU A 166 -8.48 2.84 1.58
C GLU A 166 -9.07 4.17 2.06
N ALA A 167 -10.27 4.10 2.64
CA ALA A 167 -10.96 5.28 3.15
C ALA A 167 -11.75 4.93 4.41
N PRO A 168 -11.42 5.52 5.58
CA PRO A 168 -12.15 5.26 6.82
C PRO A 168 -13.67 5.48 6.69
N ALA A 169 -14.08 6.46 5.87
CA ALA A 169 -15.48 6.73 5.56
C ALA A 169 -16.21 5.52 4.97
N VAL A 170 -15.55 4.73 4.11
CA VAL A 170 -16.11 3.51 3.52
C VAL A 170 -16.32 2.44 4.59
N SER A 171 -15.33 2.26 5.48
CA SER A 171 -15.45 1.33 6.61
C SER A 171 -16.62 1.70 7.54
N TYR A 172 -16.78 2.98 7.87
CA TYR A 172 -17.90 3.45 8.71
C TYR A 172 -19.25 3.30 8.00
N ALA A 173 -19.34 3.61 6.71
CA ALA A 173 -20.55 3.41 5.93
C ALA A 173 -20.93 1.92 5.87
N ALA A 174 -19.96 1.03 5.60
CA ALA A 174 -20.16 -0.41 5.58
C ALA A 174 -20.60 -0.94 6.96
N ALA A 175 -19.96 -0.49 8.04
CA ALA A 175 -20.39 -0.80 9.41
C ALA A 175 -21.80 -0.30 9.72
N GLY A 176 -22.19 0.88 9.20
CA GLY A 176 -23.54 1.41 9.29
C GLY A 176 -24.58 0.55 8.57
N VAL A 177 -24.27 0.07 7.36
CA VAL A 177 -25.12 -0.89 6.62
C VAL A 177 -25.28 -2.20 7.38
N VAL A 178 -24.20 -2.72 7.98
CA VAL A 178 -24.25 -3.89 8.86
C VAL A 178 -25.14 -3.63 10.07
N GLY A 179 -25.02 -2.47 10.72
CA GLY A 179 -25.86 -2.08 11.86
C GLY A 179 -27.34 -1.96 11.49
N ALA A 180 -27.67 -1.35 10.35
CA ALA A 180 -29.02 -1.27 9.84
C ALA A 180 -29.60 -2.66 9.55
N ALA A 181 -28.82 -3.53 8.89
CA ALA A 181 -29.21 -4.91 8.62
C ALA A 181 -29.43 -5.72 9.92
N LEU A 182 -28.62 -5.47 10.97
CA LEU A 182 -28.80 -6.08 12.30
C LEU A 182 -30.13 -5.69 12.92
N VAL A 183 -30.45 -4.39 12.95
CA VAL A 183 -31.71 -3.88 13.52
C VAL A 183 -32.91 -4.43 12.76
N LEU A 184 -32.87 -4.41 11.44
CA LEU A 184 -33.95 -4.93 10.59
C LEU A 184 -34.13 -6.44 10.74
N SER A 185 -33.03 -7.20 10.76
CA SER A 185 -33.06 -8.66 10.95
C SER A 185 -33.54 -9.02 12.35
N GLY A 186 -33.12 -8.27 13.38
CA GLY A 186 -33.59 -8.44 14.75
C GLY A 186 -35.07 -8.16 14.89
N ALA A 187 -35.57 -7.04 14.33
CA ALA A 187 -36.99 -6.72 14.33
C ALA A 187 -37.83 -7.79 13.62
N ALA A 188 -37.36 -8.29 12.47
CA ALA A 188 -38.02 -9.38 11.76
C ALA A 188 -38.06 -10.68 12.58
N ALA A 189 -36.97 -11.01 13.27
CA ALA A 189 -36.90 -12.20 14.13
C ALA A 189 -37.86 -12.11 15.33
N LEU A 190 -38.01 -10.91 15.94
CA LEU A 190 -38.96 -10.66 17.02
C LEU A 190 -40.41 -10.83 16.53
N VAL A 191 -40.74 -10.31 15.35
CA VAL A 191 -42.09 -10.43 14.75
C VAL A 191 -42.41 -11.88 14.36
N ALA A 192 -41.42 -12.62 13.86
CA ALA A 192 -41.56 -14.04 13.50
C ALA A 192 -41.57 -14.99 14.71
N GLY A 193 -41.47 -14.46 15.94
CA GLY A 193 -41.45 -15.27 17.16
C GLY A 193 -40.25 -16.22 17.24
N GLY A 194 -39.12 -15.90 16.60
CA GLY A 194 -37.90 -16.71 16.64
C GLY A 194 -38.00 -18.08 15.98
N HIS A 195 -39.03 -18.35 15.17
CA HIS A 195 -39.15 -19.65 14.49
C HIS A 195 -38.02 -19.82 13.45
N PRO A 196 -37.20 -20.89 13.55
CA PRO A 196 -36.20 -21.19 12.53
C PRO A 196 -36.88 -21.42 11.18
N GLY A 197 -36.43 -20.74 10.13
CA GLY A 197 -36.98 -20.85 8.78
C GLY A 197 -38.13 -19.88 8.45
N ALA A 198 -38.46 -18.93 9.34
CA ALA A 198 -39.36 -17.83 8.99
C ALA A 198 -38.80 -17.03 7.80
N ALA A 199 -39.67 -16.70 6.83
CA ALA A 199 -39.28 -15.92 5.66
C ALA A 199 -38.81 -14.52 6.12
N THR A 200 -37.53 -14.23 5.90
CA THR A 200 -36.94 -12.91 6.12
C THR A 200 -36.68 -12.25 4.77
N SER A 201 -36.84 -10.94 4.69
CA SER A 201 -36.52 -10.21 3.47
C SER A 201 -35.01 -9.97 3.39
N SER A 202 -34.36 -10.43 2.32
CA SER A 202 -32.96 -10.13 2.04
C SER A 202 -32.75 -8.64 1.68
N PRO A 203 -31.56 -8.06 1.96
CA PRO A 203 -30.41 -8.70 2.60
C PRO A 203 -30.52 -8.73 4.13
N THR A 204 -30.32 -9.90 4.71
CA THR A 204 -30.22 -10.15 6.15
C THR A 204 -28.87 -9.71 6.71
N PHE A 205 -28.78 -9.55 8.03
CA PHE A 205 -27.52 -9.25 8.72
C PHE A 205 -26.42 -10.24 8.36
N GLY A 206 -26.73 -11.55 8.35
CA GLY A 206 -25.77 -12.59 7.99
C GLY A 206 -25.28 -12.49 6.55
N GLU A 207 -26.15 -12.14 5.61
CA GLU A 207 -25.78 -11.92 4.20
C GLU A 207 -24.88 -10.70 4.04
N VAL A 208 -25.20 -9.57 4.70
CA VAL A 208 -24.39 -8.34 4.62
C VAL A 208 -23.02 -8.54 5.27
N VAL A 209 -22.97 -9.10 6.49
CA VAL A 209 -21.70 -9.40 7.17
C VAL A 209 -20.90 -10.43 6.39
N GLY A 210 -21.54 -11.50 5.91
CA GLY A 210 -20.91 -12.54 5.10
C GLY A 210 -20.30 -11.98 3.82
N TRP A 211 -20.97 -11.05 3.14
CA TRP A 211 -20.44 -10.38 1.96
C TRP A 211 -19.17 -9.58 2.27
N PHE A 212 -19.18 -8.73 3.30
CA PHE A 212 -18.00 -7.96 3.69
C PHE A 212 -16.87 -8.85 4.21
N HIS A 213 -17.22 -9.91 4.96
CA HIS A 213 -16.27 -10.91 5.43
C HIS A 213 -15.61 -11.66 4.27
N SER A 214 -16.37 -11.98 3.22
CA SER A 214 -15.81 -12.59 1.99
C SER A 214 -14.82 -11.64 1.31
N MET A 215 -15.09 -10.34 1.24
CA MET A 215 -14.17 -9.37 0.65
C MET A 215 -12.86 -9.30 1.44
N ALA A 216 -12.95 -9.21 2.77
CA ALA A 216 -11.78 -9.17 3.64
C ALA A 216 -10.95 -10.47 3.57
N THR A 217 -11.59 -11.63 3.63
CA THR A 217 -10.91 -12.94 3.56
C THR A 217 -10.29 -13.22 2.20
N ASN A 218 -10.88 -12.74 1.11
CA ASN A 218 -10.22 -12.79 -0.20
C ASN A 218 -8.92 -11.95 -0.20
N GLY A 219 -8.88 -10.80 0.48
CA GLY A 219 -7.65 -10.03 0.66
C GLY A 219 -6.57 -10.74 1.49
N MET A 220 -6.95 -11.70 2.34
CA MET A 220 -6.03 -12.48 3.19
C MET A 220 -5.36 -13.65 2.48
N LEU A 221 -5.77 -13.96 1.24
CA LEU A 221 -5.16 -15.04 0.47
C LEU A 221 -3.69 -14.72 0.15
N SER A 222 -2.85 -15.76 0.09
CA SER A 222 -1.42 -15.63 -0.22
C SER A 222 -1.16 -15.44 -1.72
N VAL A 223 -1.84 -14.48 -2.33
CA VAL A 223 -1.67 -14.09 -3.74
C VAL A 223 -0.98 -12.73 -3.80
N ASN A 224 -0.18 -12.49 -4.83
CA ASN A 224 0.38 -11.17 -5.08
C ASN A 224 -0.70 -10.21 -5.61
N TYR A 225 -1.54 -9.70 -4.71
CA TYR A 225 -2.55 -8.72 -5.05
C TYR A 225 -1.93 -7.37 -5.41
N PRO A 226 -2.47 -6.67 -6.42
CA PRO A 226 -2.10 -5.28 -6.65
C PRO A 226 -2.58 -4.41 -5.46
N PRO A 227 -1.94 -3.26 -5.15
CA PRO A 227 -2.18 -2.46 -3.96
C PRO A 227 -3.56 -1.86 -3.95
N ILE A 228 -4.11 -1.52 -5.12
CA ILE A 228 -5.53 -1.17 -5.26
C ILE A 228 -6.45 -2.19 -4.58
N TYR A 229 -6.21 -3.49 -4.77
CA TYR A 229 -7.04 -4.53 -4.17
C TYR A 229 -6.75 -4.68 -2.67
N ARG A 230 -5.47 -4.54 -2.27
CA ARG A 230 -5.10 -4.53 -0.84
C ARG A 230 -5.79 -3.39 -0.10
N SER A 231 -5.65 -2.15 -0.58
CA SER A 231 -6.31 -0.96 -0.03
C SER A 231 -7.84 -1.07 -0.04
N PHE A 232 -8.44 -1.64 -1.08
CA PHE A 232 -9.88 -1.88 -1.13
C PHE A 232 -10.35 -2.83 -0.01
N THR A 233 -9.69 -3.98 0.13
CA THR A 233 -10.10 -5.01 1.10
C THR A 233 -9.93 -4.56 2.55
N LYS A 234 -8.97 -3.67 2.85
CA LYS A 234 -8.79 -3.05 4.18
C LYS A 234 -10.06 -2.41 4.73
N ASN A 235 -10.90 -1.82 3.88
CA ASN A 235 -12.15 -1.18 4.32
C ASN A 235 -13.14 -2.15 4.99
N PHE A 236 -13.03 -3.44 4.70
CA PHE A 236 -13.95 -4.47 5.20
C PHE A 236 -13.36 -5.31 6.32
N ALA A 237 -12.14 -5.01 6.79
CA ALA A 237 -11.46 -5.76 7.84
C ALA A 237 -12.24 -5.85 9.17
N PHE A 238 -13.09 -4.85 9.45
CA PHE A 238 -13.95 -4.86 10.64
C PHE A 238 -14.86 -6.10 10.68
N SER A 239 -15.29 -6.62 9.52
CA SER A 239 -16.17 -7.78 9.41
C SER A 239 -15.51 -9.10 9.83
N THR A 240 -14.18 -9.15 9.90
CA THR A 240 -13.41 -10.29 10.42
C THR A 240 -13.00 -10.08 11.88
N GLY A 241 -13.44 -8.99 12.52
CA GLY A 241 -13.03 -8.60 13.86
C GLY A 241 -11.65 -7.92 13.91
N LEU A 242 -11.03 -7.62 12.77
CA LEU A 242 -9.76 -6.91 12.70
C LEU A 242 -10.01 -5.42 12.64
N ILE A 243 -9.84 -4.76 13.79
CA ILE A 243 -10.01 -3.31 13.92
C ILE A 243 -8.64 -2.69 14.20
N PRO A 244 -8.16 -1.75 13.36
CA PRO A 244 -6.84 -1.13 13.48
C PRO A 244 -6.82 -0.07 14.59
N TRP A 245 -7.14 -0.47 15.83
CA TRP A 245 -7.20 0.42 16.97
C TRP A 245 -5.89 0.38 17.77
N LYS A 246 -5.05 1.40 17.58
CA LYS A 246 -3.72 1.53 18.21
C LYS A 246 -3.72 1.25 19.72
N GLN A 247 -4.61 1.88 20.50
CA GLN A 247 -4.64 1.71 21.95
C GLN A 247 -4.97 0.27 22.37
N MET A 248 -5.90 -0.37 21.67
CA MET A 248 -6.21 -1.79 21.87
C MET A 248 -4.99 -2.65 21.55
N GLN A 249 -4.33 -2.40 20.42
CA GLN A 249 -3.14 -3.15 20.03
C GLN A 249 -1.96 -2.96 21.02
N MET A 250 -1.73 -1.74 21.52
CA MET A 250 -0.73 -1.48 22.56
C MET A 250 -1.06 -2.20 23.89
N SER A 251 -2.34 -2.31 24.25
CA SER A 251 -2.75 -3.07 25.44
C SER A 251 -2.52 -4.58 25.28
N ILE A 252 -2.72 -5.10 24.06
CA ILE A 252 -2.41 -6.49 23.73
C ILE A 252 -0.89 -6.71 23.76
N ASP A 253 -0.10 -5.77 23.25
CA ASP A 253 1.38 -5.82 23.34
C ASP A 253 1.85 -5.84 24.81
N ASP A 254 1.29 -4.99 25.68
CA ASP A 254 1.62 -5.00 27.12
C ASP A 254 1.24 -6.33 27.80
N PHE A 255 0.05 -6.87 27.47
CA PHE A 255 -0.35 -8.19 27.97
C PHE A 255 0.61 -9.29 27.51
N ARG A 256 0.97 -9.29 26.22
CA ARG A 256 1.93 -10.24 25.66
C ARG A 256 3.29 -10.13 26.33
N ASN A 257 3.78 -8.90 26.56
CA ASN A 257 5.02 -8.63 27.27
C ASN A 257 5.02 -9.28 28.67
N LYS A 258 3.92 -9.09 29.43
CA LYS A 258 3.75 -9.66 30.77
C LYS A 258 3.67 -11.19 30.78
N THR A 259 3.20 -11.79 29.68
CA THR A 259 3.15 -13.25 29.50
C THR A 259 4.42 -13.85 28.88
N GLY A 260 5.48 -13.05 28.68
CA GLY A 260 6.76 -13.51 28.12
C GLY A 260 6.81 -13.59 26.59
N GLY A 261 5.93 -12.89 25.89
CA GLY A 261 5.95 -12.78 24.44
C GLY A 261 7.11 -11.93 23.91
N ASN A 262 7.64 -12.28 22.74
CA ASN A 262 8.69 -11.51 22.07
C ASN A 262 8.08 -10.32 21.31
N LEU A 263 8.54 -9.10 21.61
CA LEU A 263 8.08 -7.85 20.99
C LEU A 263 9.13 -7.20 20.08
N THR A 264 10.31 -7.77 19.87
CA THR A 264 11.42 -7.09 19.17
C THR A 264 11.05 -6.64 17.75
N ASN A 265 10.36 -7.49 16.98
CA ASN A 265 9.93 -7.21 15.61
C ASN A 265 8.43 -7.49 15.39
N ASP A 266 7.64 -7.50 16.47
CA ASP A 266 6.25 -7.98 16.46
C ASP A 266 5.39 -7.22 17.49
N ASN A 267 5.44 -5.90 17.35
CA ASN A 267 4.70 -4.94 18.15
C ASN A 267 4.17 -3.81 17.23
N VAL A 268 3.23 -3.03 17.72
CA VAL A 268 2.58 -1.96 16.91
C VAL A 268 3.56 -0.85 16.51
N GLN A 269 4.47 -0.46 17.42
CA GLN A 269 5.42 0.62 17.18
C GLN A 269 6.44 0.28 16.09
N PHE A 270 6.85 -0.99 16.03
CA PHE A 270 7.69 -1.53 14.98
C PHE A 270 6.97 -1.45 13.62
N LEU A 271 5.71 -1.89 13.56
CA LEU A 271 4.93 -1.85 12.32
C LEU A 271 4.66 -0.43 11.81
N GLU A 272 4.51 0.55 12.70
CA GLU A 272 4.36 1.96 12.30
C GLU A 272 5.63 2.53 11.65
N ASN A 273 6.80 1.98 11.96
CA ASN A 273 8.08 2.41 11.41
C ASN A 273 8.63 1.46 10.32
N ALA A 274 7.99 0.32 10.10
CA ALA A 274 8.43 -0.70 9.17
C ALA A 274 7.84 -0.47 7.77
N THR A 275 8.67 -0.65 6.75
CA THR A 275 8.24 -0.72 5.35
C THR A 275 7.88 -2.17 5.02
N LEU A 276 6.59 -2.42 4.76
CA LEU A 276 6.11 -3.77 4.44
C LEU A 276 6.48 -4.15 3.01
N ILE A 277 7.26 -5.23 2.86
CA ILE A 277 7.60 -5.83 1.59
C ILE A 277 6.78 -7.10 1.42
N PHE A 278 5.87 -7.10 0.44
CA PHE A 278 5.00 -8.23 0.18
C PHE A 278 5.75 -9.28 -0.65
N ASP A 279 5.84 -10.50 -0.14
CA ASP A 279 6.50 -11.59 -0.86
C ASP A 279 5.68 -12.04 -2.07
N GLU A 280 6.24 -11.84 -3.25
CA GLU A 280 5.67 -12.27 -4.51
C GLU A 280 5.99 -13.77 -4.69
N GLY A 281 5.06 -14.65 -4.31
CA GLY A 281 5.18 -16.12 -4.39
C GLY A 281 5.34 -16.70 -5.82
N SER A 282 5.92 -15.97 -6.77
CA SER A 282 6.33 -16.41 -8.09
C SER A 282 7.84 -16.23 -8.23
N GLY A 283 8.53 -17.22 -8.79
CA GLY A 283 9.99 -17.29 -8.96
C GLY A 283 10.63 -16.21 -9.84
N THR A 284 10.49 -14.95 -9.45
CA THR A 284 11.24 -13.78 -9.90
C THR A 284 11.49 -12.92 -8.66
N SER A 285 12.13 -13.52 -7.67
CA SER A 285 12.77 -12.76 -6.61
C SER A 285 13.77 -11.82 -7.28
N SER A 286 13.56 -10.53 -7.14
CA SER A 286 14.62 -9.51 -7.20
C SER A 286 15.62 -9.78 -6.07
N ASN A 287 16.34 -10.88 -6.21
CA ASN A 287 17.60 -11.22 -5.59
C ASN A 287 18.66 -11.10 -6.70
N ALA A 288 18.78 -9.93 -7.33
CA ALA A 288 19.81 -9.69 -8.33
C ALA A 288 21.24 -9.88 -7.75
N LYS A 289 21.39 -9.97 -6.42
CA LYS A 289 22.66 -10.27 -5.74
C LYS A 289 22.78 -11.61 -5.03
N ARG A 290 21.69 -12.34 -4.75
CA ARG A 290 21.77 -13.65 -4.05
C ARG A 290 21.53 -14.87 -4.94
N SER A 291 20.98 -14.71 -6.16
CA SER A 291 20.70 -15.85 -7.04
C SER A 291 21.93 -16.37 -7.82
N TRP A 292 22.90 -15.52 -8.15
CA TRP A 292 24.07 -15.92 -8.95
C TRP A 292 24.99 -16.95 -8.26
N ASN A 293 25.03 -16.96 -6.92
CA ASN A 293 25.84 -17.94 -6.19
C ASN A 293 25.18 -19.32 -6.02
N SER A 294 23.87 -19.45 -6.27
CA SER A 294 23.16 -20.72 -6.04
C SER A 294 23.05 -21.59 -7.29
N ILE A 295 23.30 -21.03 -8.49
CA ILE A 295 23.24 -21.78 -9.75
C ILE A 295 24.49 -22.65 -9.95
N PHE A 296 25.64 -22.25 -9.40
CA PHE A 296 26.91 -22.99 -9.54
C PHE A 296 27.08 -24.20 -8.61
N ASN A 297 26.17 -24.44 -7.65
CA ASN A 297 26.21 -25.59 -6.74
C ASN A 297 25.01 -26.54 -6.88
N SER A 298 24.41 -26.58 -8.07
CA SER A 298 23.30 -27.48 -8.38
C SER A 298 23.76 -28.94 -8.54
N ALA A 299 24.05 -29.60 -7.42
CA ALA A 299 24.13 -31.06 -7.34
C ALA A 299 23.20 -31.57 -6.23
N GLY A 300 22.02 -32.05 -6.67
CA GLY A 300 21.18 -32.98 -5.91
C GLY A 300 20.14 -32.36 -4.98
N ILE A 301 18.96 -32.01 -5.51
CA ILE A 301 17.75 -31.88 -4.68
C ILE A 301 16.87 -33.11 -4.92
N ALA A 302 16.81 -33.97 -3.91
CA ALA A 302 15.82 -35.01 -3.75
C ALA A 302 15.25 -34.95 -2.33
N VAL A 303 13.95 -34.62 -2.25
CA VAL A 303 12.94 -35.17 -1.33
C VAL A 303 12.86 -34.68 0.15
N ARG A 304 11.63 -34.26 0.47
CA ARG A 304 10.84 -34.30 1.73
C ARG A 304 10.80 -33.14 2.72
N GLU A 305 9.55 -32.85 3.10
CA GLU A 305 9.07 -32.06 4.23
C GLU A 305 9.85 -32.30 5.52
N ILE A 306 10.34 -31.22 6.12
CA ILE A 306 10.70 -31.18 7.53
C ILE A 306 10.27 -29.81 8.08
N SER A 307 9.32 -29.84 9.01
CA SER A 307 9.07 -28.78 9.98
C SER A 307 10.27 -28.64 10.90
N THR A 308 10.94 -27.49 10.88
CA THR A 308 11.93 -27.12 11.90
C THR A 308 11.72 -25.68 12.34
N SER A 309 11.32 -25.54 13.61
CA SER A 309 11.55 -24.36 14.42
C SER A 309 13.06 -24.16 14.55
N ILE A 310 13.59 -23.08 13.98
CA ILE A 310 14.99 -22.70 14.17
C ILE A 310 15.04 -21.37 14.90
N ASN A 311 15.72 -21.41 16.03
CA ASN A 311 16.08 -20.30 16.89
C ASN A 311 17.04 -19.38 16.12
N GLU A 312 16.54 -18.27 15.56
CA GLU A 312 17.37 -17.29 14.86
C GLU A 312 18.06 -16.36 15.86
N THR A 313 19.27 -16.75 16.24
CA THR A 313 20.27 -15.85 16.82
C THR A 313 20.90 -15.05 15.67
N SER A 314 20.24 -13.98 15.24
CA SER A 314 20.79 -13.06 14.24
C SER A 314 21.83 -12.15 14.89
N LYS A 315 23.10 -12.41 14.58
CA LYS A 315 24.23 -11.55 14.90
C LYS A 315 24.01 -10.15 14.32
N ALA A 316 24.04 -9.16 15.21
CA ALA A 316 24.22 -7.76 14.88
C ALA A 316 25.53 -7.57 14.08
N GLY A 317 25.43 -6.87 12.95
CA GLY A 317 26.55 -6.60 12.07
C GLY A 317 26.08 -6.13 10.70
N GLY A 318 25.52 -4.92 10.64
CA GLY A 318 25.14 -4.23 9.41
C GLY A 318 25.04 -2.74 9.70
N THR A 319 25.85 -1.98 8.99
CA THR A 319 26.04 -0.53 9.06
C THR A 319 24.72 0.25 9.08
N GLU A 320 24.72 1.28 9.93
CA GLU A 320 23.69 2.31 10.03
C GLU A 320 23.60 3.06 8.69
N ASP A 321 22.68 2.65 7.83
CA ASP A 321 22.11 3.50 6.80
C ASP A 321 20.76 4.03 7.34
N GLU A 322 20.60 5.35 7.37
CA GLU A 322 19.33 6.00 7.67
C GLU A 322 18.27 5.57 6.63
N GLY A 323 17.43 4.60 6.98
CA GLY A 323 16.35 4.12 6.12
C GLY A 323 15.55 3.01 6.81
N GLY A 324 14.22 3.09 6.75
CA GLY A 324 13.29 2.30 7.56
C GLY A 324 13.51 0.77 7.55
N ILE A 325 13.02 0.12 8.61
CA ILE A 325 13.19 -1.33 8.79
C ILE A 325 12.31 -2.05 7.77
N ASN A 326 12.94 -2.69 6.78
CA ASN A 326 12.25 -3.50 5.78
C ASN A 326 11.73 -4.81 6.40
N HIS A 327 10.42 -5.02 6.37
CA HIS A 327 9.77 -6.19 6.95
C HIS A 327 9.03 -7.00 5.89
N VAL A 328 9.49 -8.23 5.63
CA VAL A 328 8.90 -9.09 4.59
C VAL A 328 7.69 -9.82 5.14
N VAL A 329 6.56 -9.70 4.44
CA VAL A 329 5.26 -10.22 4.86
C VAL A 329 4.64 -11.15 3.83
N LYS A 330 3.95 -12.20 4.29
CA LYS A 330 3.34 -13.24 3.43
C LYS A 330 1.93 -13.61 3.89
N GLY A 331 1.05 -13.95 2.93
CA GLY A 331 -0.29 -14.48 3.22
C GLY A 331 -1.10 -13.61 4.19
N ILE A 332 -1.73 -14.24 5.18
CA ILE A 332 -2.55 -13.55 6.18
C ILE A 332 -1.74 -12.54 7.02
N GLN A 333 -0.44 -12.78 7.25
CA GLN A 333 0.42 -11.85 7.97
C GLN A 333 0.48 -10.50 7.23
N ALA A 334 0.60 -10.54 5.91
CA ALA A 334 0.62 -9.33 5.10
C ALA A 334 -0.67 -8.52 5.23
N TYR A 335 -1.82 -9.19 5.33
CA TYR A 335 -3.11 -8.54 5.48
C TYR A 335 -3.30 -7.89 6.85
N VAL A 336 -2.92 -8.57 7.93
CA VAL A 336 -3.10 -8.03 9.29
C VAL A 336 -2.09 -6.91 9.58
N GLU A 337 -0.85 -7.05 9.11
CA GLU A 337 0.19 -6.04 9.35
C GLU A 337 -0.04 -4.79 8.50
N MET A 338 -0.65 -4.89 7.30
CA MET A 338 -1.07 -3.69 6.56
C MET A 338 -2.20 -2.90 7.25
N LEU A 339 -2.93 -3.53 8.19
CA LEU A 339 -3.91 -2.89 9.07
C LEU A 339 -3.26 -2.40 10.38
N SER A 340 -1.93 -2.40 10.49
CA SER A 340 -1.22 -2.07 11.74
C SER A 340 -1.57 -2.99 12.91
N VAL A 341 -2.00 -4.23 12.62
CA VAL A 341 -2.24 -5.27 13.63
C VAL A 341 -1.08 -6.29 13.56
N PRO A 342 -0.25 -6.39 14.61
CA PRO A 342 0.79 -7.42 14.67
C PRO A 342 0.22 -8.82 14.50
N LYS A 343 0.95 -9.68 13.79
CA LYS A 343 0.51 -11.07 13.54
C LYS A 343 0.16 -11.80 14.83
N SER A 344 0.95 -11.59 15.89
CA SER A 344 0.71 -12.23 17.18
C SER A 344 -0.43 -11.59 17.99
N ASN A 345 -0.85 -10.37 17.65
CA ASN A 345 -2.03 -9.73 18.24
C ASN A 345 -3.33 -10.11 17.53
N THR A 346 -3.25 -10.72 16.34
CA THR A 346 -4.40 -11.04 15.50
C THR A 346 -5.44 -11.88 16.25
N PHE A 347 -5.00 -12.99 16.88
CA PHE A 347 -5.90 -13.87 17.62
C PHE A 347 -6.55 -13.15 18.82
N MET A 348 -5.75 -12.44 19.63
CA MET A 348 -6.24 -11.71 20.80
C MET A 348 -7.23 -10.59 20.40
N THR A 349 -6.98 -9.94 19.28
CA THR A 349 -7.86 -8.90 18.72
C THR A 349 -9.23 -9.48 18.37
N VAL A 350 -9.26 -10.56 17.59
CA VAL A 350 -10.51 -11.21 17.17
C VAL A 350 -11.26 -11.78 18.37
N LEU A 351 -10.54 -12.40 19.32
CA LEU A 351 -11.13 -12.93 20.56
C LEU A 351 -11.78 -11.81 21.38
N LEU A 352 -11.10 -10.68 21.56
CA LEU A 352 -11.61 -9.55 22.32
C LEU A 352 -12.90 -8.99 21.70
N ILE A 353 -12.93 -8.81 20.37
CA ILE A 353 -14.14 -8.37 19.68
C ILE A 353 -15.28 -9.38 19.80
N PHE A 354 -14.98 -10.67 19.64
CA PHE A 354 -15.96 -11.73 19.83
C PHE A 354 -16.54 -11.74 21.26
N ALA A 355 -15.68 -11.58 22.28
CA ALA A 355 -16.10 -11.51 23.66
C ALA A 355 -16.98 -10.29 23.95
N ILE A 356 -16.68 -9.13 23.35
CA ILE A 356 -17.53 -7.92 23.44
C ILE A 356 -18.91 -8.19 22.83
N VAL A 357 -18.99 -8.85 21.67
CA VAL A 357 -20.27 -9.18 21.03
C VAL A 357 -21.08 -10.14 21.91
N VAL A 358 -20.46 -11.20 22.43
CA VAL A 358 -21.14 -12.14 23.34
C VAL A 358 -21.62 -11.44 24.61
N ALA A 359 -20.80 -10.58 25.21
CA ALA A 359 -21.18 -9.81 26.40
C ALA A 359 -22.35 -8.86 26.10
N ALA A 360 -22.35 -8.18 24.95
CA ALA A 360 -23.44 -7.31 24.53
C ALA A 360 -24.75 -8.08 24.33
N ILE A 361 -24.70 -9.28 23.75
CA ILE A 361 -25.88 -10.16 23.61
C ILE A 361 -26.36 -10.64 24.98
N ALA A 362 -25.45 -11.04 25.87
CA ALA A 362 -25.80 -11.52 27.20
C ALA A 362 -26.49 -10.43 28.04
N VAL A 363 -25.97 -9.19 28.01
CA VAL A 363 -26.59 -8.03 28.67
C VAL A 363 -27.91 -7.63 28.00
N GLY A 364 -28.02 -7.79 26.68
CA GLY A 364 -29.28 -7.53 25.97
C GLY A 364 -30.39 -8.55 26.28
N TYR A 365 -30.04 -9.71 26.83
CA TYR A 365 -30.98 -10.76 27.23
C TYR A 365 -31.39 -10.67 28.71
N SER A 366 -30.63 -9.95 29.54
CA SER A 366 -30.92 -9.65 30.95
C SER A 366 -31.72 -8.36 31.10
#